data_AF-A0A212R0W0-F1
#
_entry.id   AF-A0A212R0W0-F1
#
_cell.length_a   1.000
_cell.length_b   1.000
_cell.length_c   1.000
_cell.angle_alpha   90.00
_cell.angle_beta   90.00
_cell.angle_gamma   90.00
#
_symmetry.space_group_name_H-M   'P 1'
#
loop_
_entity.id
_entity.type
_entity.pdbx_description
1 polymer ?
#
loop_
_entity_poly.entity_id
_entity_poly.type
_entity_poly.pdbx_seq_one_letter_code
_entity_poly.pdbx_strand_id
1 'polypeptide(L)'
;MAESLPRFPLPSFPLPPVAPRRSPDDLTSWSEAAVCDLLVGYYSTAFAEIDRARQAARLHWACWRAYLSQAANQGRASRLALARIVAEFRLDPALIDRGDALVVDELTDLVLHRYRRAPEQAKTYMTRLVSAATQMALGRTH
;
A
#
# COMPACT_ATOMS: atom_id res chain seq x y z
N MET A 1 14.01 64.20 -12.17
CA MET A 1 12.77 63.58 -12.70
C MET A 1 12.93 62.08 -12.51
N ALA A 2 12.16 61.47 -11.61
CA ALA A 2 12.21 60.03 -11.34
C ALA A 2 10.85 59.43 -11.72
N GLU A 3 10.82 58.62 -12.77
CA GLU A 3 9.63 57.91 -13.24
C GLU A 3 9.29 56.76 -12.26
N SER A 4 8.05 56.78 -11.75
CA SER A 4 7.47 55.70 -10.96
C SER A 4 6.91 54.64 -11.91
N LEU A 5 7.45 53.43 -11.86
CA LEU A 5 6.88 52.28 -12.57
C LEU A 5 5.59 51.80 -11.91
N PRO A 6 4.55 51.42 -12.68
CA PRO A 6 3.30 50.89 -12.12
C PRO A 6 3.49 49.49 -11.55
N ARG A 7 3.14 49.31 -10.27
CA ARG A 7 3.02 47.98 -9.62
C ARG A 7 1.75 47.29 -10.13
N PHE A 8 1.91 46.26 -10.96
CA PHE A 8 0.82 45.34 -11.27
C PHE A 8 0.58 44.40 -10.08
N PRO A 9 -0.68 44.18 -9.64
CA PRO A 9 -0.99 43.17 -8.64
C PRO A 9 -0.85 41.77 -9.27
N LEU A 10 -0.05 40.90 -8.64
CA LEU A 10 0.04 39.50 -9.05
C LEU A 10 -1.32 38.82 -8.82
N PRO A 11 -1.81 38.00 -9.77
CA PRO A 11 -3.02 37.21 -9.57
C PRO A 11 -2.81 36.21 -8.43
N SER A 12 -3.68 36.28 -7.42
CA SER A 12 -3.76 35.30 -6.34
C SER A 12 -4.25 33.97 -6.89
N PHE A 13 -3.35 33.17 -7.45
CA PHE A 13 -3.66 31.77 -7.75
C PHE A 13 -3.80 31.00 -6.44
N PRO A 14 -4.92 30.31 -6.20
CA PRO A 14 -5.01 29.39 -5.08
C PRO A 14 -3.96 28.30 -5.27
N LEU A 15 -3.05 28.17 -4.31
CA LEU A 15 -2.07 27.09 -4.29
C LEU A 15 -2.83 25.76 -4.40
N PRO A 16 -2.39 24.81 -5.24
CA PRO A 16 -2.99 23.50 -5.27
C PRO A 16 -2.96 22.89 -3.86
N PRO A 17 -3.98 22.12 -3.46
CA PRO A 17 -4.02 21.50 -2.15
C PRO A 17 -2.74 20.69 -1.96
N VAL A 18 -1.93 21.09 -0.97
CA VAL A 18 -0.75 20.35 -0.56
C VAL A 18 -1.21 18.95 -0.23
N ALA A 19 -0.78 17.97 -1.03
CA ALA A 19 -1.08 16.57 -0.76
C ALA A 19 -0.70 16.28 0.71
N PRO A 20 -1.57 15.65 1.50
CA PRO A 20 -1.32 15.44 2.92
C PRO A 20 0.05 14.76 3.06
N ARG A 21 0.99 15.42 3.75
CA ARG A 21 2.28 14.82 4.08
C ARG A 21 1.96 13.53 4.82
N ARG A 22 2.38 12.38 4.29
CA ARG A 22 2.23 11.10 4.99
C ARG A 22 2.85 11.30 6.37
N SER A 23 2.08 11.04 7.42
CA SER A 23 2.61 11.08 8.79
C SER A 23 3.81 10.14 8.84
N PRO A 24 4.95 10.52 9.46
CA PRO A 24 6.07 9.61 9.64
C PRO A 24 5.69 8.34 10.43
N ASP A 25 4.53 8.35 11.11
CA ASP A 25 3.96 7.18 11.77
C ASP A 25 2.98 6.37 10.91
N ASP A 26 2.70 6.78 9.68
CA ASP A 26 1.79 6.02 8.82
C ASP A 26 2.36 4.63 8.51
N LEU A 27 1.64 3.59 8.97
CA LEU A 27 1.97 2.18 8.78
C LEU A 27 2.43 1.89 7.36
N THR A 28 1.76 2.47 6.36
CA THR A 28 2.07 2.21 4.95
C THR A 28 3.40 2.80 4.50
N SER A 29 3.90 3.84 5.16
CA SER A 29 5.13 4.52 4.73
C SER A 29 6.39 3.78 5.15
N TRP A 30 6.43 3.26 6.38
CA TRP A 30 7.62 2.59 6.91
C TRP A 30 7.63 1.07 6.67
N SER A 31 6.49 0.47 6.28
CA SER A 31 6.42 -0.96 5.92
C SER A 31 6.57 -1.23 4.42
N GLU A 32 6.38 -0.23 3.56
CA GLU A 32 6.33 -0.39 2.10
C GLU A 32 7.57 -1.09 1.53
N ALA A 33 8.77 -0.70 1.96
CA ALA A 33 10.01 -1.32 1.47
C ALA A 33 10.10 -2.81 1.85
N ALA A 34 9.99 -3.13 3.14
CA ALA A 34 10.09 -4.51 3.64
C ALA A 34 9.04 -5.44 3.03
N VAL A 35 7.78 -4.98 2.97
CA VAL A 35 6.68 -5.77 2.39
C VAL A 35 6.85 -5.94 0.88
N CYS A 36 7.30 -4.92 0.15
CA CYS A 36 7.56 -5.05 -1.28
C CYS A 36 8.71 -6.04 -1.55
N ASP A 37 9.80 -5.97 -0.80
CA ASP A 37 10.94 -6.89 -0.95
C ASP A 37 10.53 -8.34 -0.66
N LEU A 38 9.76 -8.57 0.41
CA LEU A 38 9.17 -9.86 0.74
C LEU A 38 8.30 -10.40 -0.42
N LEU A 39 7.38 -9.57 -0.93
CA LEU A 39 6.47 -9.95 -2.01
C LEU A 39 7.21 -10.19 -3.33
N VAL A 40 8.25 -9.41 -3.64
CA VAL A 40 9.08 -9.65 -4.82
C VAL A 40 9.78 -11.00 -4.70
N GLY A 41 10.36 -11.31 -3.53
CA GLY A 41 10.96 -12.61 -3.26
C GLY A 41 9.96 -13.75 -3.44
N TYR A 42 8.77 -13.60 -2.86
CA TYR A 42 7.68 -14.58 -2.98
C TYR A 42 7.25 -14.81 -4.43
N TYR A 43 6.89 -13.76 -5.17
CA TYR A 43 6.42 -13.89 -6.54
C TYR A 43 7.51 -14.34 -7.52
N SER A 44 8.79 -14.08 -7.23
CA SER A 44 9.90 -14.57 -8.04
C SER A 44 10.04 -16.09 -8.01
N THR A 45 9.42 -16.77 -7.05
CA THR A 45 9.36 -18.26 -7.04
C THR A 45 8.31 -18.82 -8.01
N ALA A 46 7.34 -18.00 -8.42
CA ALA A 46 6.21 -18.42 -9.25
C ALA A 46 6.31 -17.89 -10.69
N PHE A 47 6.79 -16.67 -10.87
CA PHE A 47 6.99 -16.07 -12.19
C PHE A 47 8.40 -16.35 -12.72
N ALA A 48 8.47 -16.78 -13.99
CA ALA A 48 9.76 -16.91 -14.68
C ALA A 48 10.40 -15.55 -15.00
N GLU A 49 9.57 -14.52 -15.24
CA GLU A 49 10.02 -13.15 -15.54
C GLU A 49 10.03 -12.29 -14.28
N ILE A 50 11.21 -11.78 -13.92
CA ILE A 50 11.38 -10.97 -12.69
C ILE A 50 10.57 -9.67 -12.72
N ASP A 51 10.36 -9.08 -13.89
CA ASP A 51 9.56 -7.85 -14.00
C ASP A 51 8.08 -8.12 -13.74
N ARG A 52 7.58 -9.33 -14.06
CA ARG A 52 6.23 -9.77 -13.73
C ARG A 52 6.07 -10.05 -12.24
N ALA A 53 7.08 -10.67 -11.63
CA ALA A 53 7.12 -10.82 -10.17
C ALA A 53 7.04 -9.46 -9.45
N ARG A 54 7.82 -8.47 -9.91
CA ARG A 54 7.79 -7.10 -9.39
C ARG A 54 6.45 -6.41 -9.62
N GLN A 55 5.85 -6.59 -10.80
CA GLN A 55 4.52 -6.05 -11.10
C GLN A 55 3.45 -6.63 -10.17
N ALA A 56 3.45 -7.95 -9.97
CA ALA A 56 2.55 -8.64 -9.05
C ALA A 56 2.73 -8.15 -7.61
N ALA A 57 3.98 -8.07 -7.13
CA ALA A 57 4.31 -7.55 -5.80
C ALA A 57 3.80 -6.12 -5.59
N ARG A 58 4.00 -5.22 -6.56
CA ARG A 58 3.51 -3.83 -6.49
C ARG A 58 1.98 -3.74 -6.43
N LEU A 59 1.28 -4.53 -7.24
CA LEU A 59 -0.20 -4.56 -7.21
C LEU A 59 -0.71 -5.14 -5.90
N HIS A 60 -0.05 -6.16 -5.37
CA HIS A 60 -0.38 -6.76 -4.09
C HIS A 60 -0.19 -5.77 -2.95
N TRP A 61 0.94 -5.07 -2.90
CA TRP A 61 1.14 -4.00 -1.93
C TRP A 61 0.16 -2.83 -2.12
N ALA A 62 -0.13 -2.43 -3.36
CA ALA A 62 -1.12 -1.39 -3.64
C ALA A 62 -2.52 -1.75 -3.11
N CYS A 63 -2.89 -3.03 -3.22
CA CYS A 63 -4.11 -3.58 -2.62
C CYS A 63 -4.09 -3.40 -1.09
N TRP A 64 -3.06 -3.89 -0.41
CA TRP A 64 -2.91 -3.78 1.05
C TRP A 64 -2.91 -2.33 1.53
N ARG A 65 -2.12 -1.48 0.90
CA ARG A 65 -2.05 -0.04 1.20
C ARG A 65 -3.43 0.60 1.10
N ALA A 66 -4.19 0.30 0.06
CA ALA A 66 -5.53 0.85 -0.11
C ALA A 66 -6.47 0.45 1.03
N TYR A 67 -6.46 -0.81 1.47
CA TYR A 67 -7.29 -1.25 2.61
C TYR A 67 -6.82 -0.64 3.94
N LEU A 68 -5.51 -0.54 4.18
CA LEU A 68 -4.95 0.11 5.37
C LEU A 68 -5.28 1.62 5.45
N SER A 69 -5.45 2.25 4.29
CA SER A 69 -5.87 3.65 4.11
C SER A 69 -7.38 3.82 3.88
N GLN A 70 -8.20 2.78 4.11
CA GLN A 70 -9.67 2.82 3.97
C GLN A 70 -10.18 3.18 2.56
N ALA A 71 -9.39 2.93 1.52
CA ALA A 71 -9.73 3.15 0.12
C ALA A 71 -10.15 1.84 -0.59
N ALA A 72 -11.20 1.16 -0.08
CA ALA A 72 -11.59 -0.18 -0.51
C ALA A 72 -11.81 -0.34 -2.02
N ASN A 73 -12.35 0.68 -2.71
CA ASN A 73 -12.54 0.64 -4.17
C ASN A 73 -11.22 0.51 -4.92
N GLN A 74 -10.18 1.23 -4.49
CA GLN A 74 -8.84 1.14 -5.07
C GLN A 74 -8.21 -0.22 -4.76
N GLY A 75 -8.42 -0.72 -3.53
CA GLY A 75 -7.96 -2.05 -3.12
C GLY A 75 -8.54 -3.17 -4.01
N ARG A 76 -9.85 -3.14 -4.26
CA ARG A 76 -10.51 -4.08 -5.18
C ARG A 76 -9.96 -3.98 -6.61
N ALA A 77 -9.75 -2.77 -7.12
CA ALA A 77 -9.18 -2.58 -8.45
C ALA A 77 -7.76 -3.18 -8.56
N SER A 78 -6.90 -2.94 -7.56
CA SER A 78 -5.56 -3.55 -7.50
C SER A 78 -5.62 -5.07 -7.38
N ARG A 79 -6.55 -5.62 -6.58
CA ARG A 79 -6.75 -7.07 -6.44
C ARG A 79 -7.17 -7.72 -7.75
N LEU A 80 -8.11 -7.11 -8.48
CA LEU A 80 -8.54 -7.59 -9.80
C LEU A 80 -7.39 -7.54 -10.81
N ALA A 81 -6.58 -6.48 -10.80
CA ALA A 81 -5.41 -6.39 -11.66
C ALA A 81 -4.38 -7.48 -11.36
N LEU A 82 -4.13 -7.76 -10.07
CA LEU A 82 -3.24 -8.85 -9.64
C LEU A 82 -3.77 -10.22 -10.07
N ALA A 83 -5.06 -10.48 -9.85
CA ALA A 83 -5.71 -11.73 -10.27
C ALA A 83 -5.63 -11.95 -11.78
N ARG A 84 -5.74 -10.89 -12.58
CA ARG A 84 -5.57 -10.96 -14.04
C ARG A 84 -4.16 -11.41 -14.43
N ILE A 85 -3.12 -10.86 -13.80
CA ILE A 85 -1.73 -11.27 -14.08
C ILE A 85 -1.51 -12.72 -13.68
N VAL A 86 -1.97 -13.13 -12.49
CA VAL A 86 -1.86 -14.52 -12.03
C VAL A 86 -2.55 -15.47 -13.01
N ALA A 87 -3.74 -15.11 -13.50
CA ALA A 87 -4.48 -15.91 -14.47
C ALA A 87 -3.83 -15.95 -15.87
N GLU A 88 -3.29 -14.82 -16.35
CA GLU A 88 -2.57 -14.72 -17.64
C GLU A 88 -1.41 -15.71 -17.71
N PHE A 89 -0.69 -15.89 -16.60
CA PHE A 89 0.43 -16.82 -16.48
C PHE A 89 0.01 -18.23 -16.02
N ARG A 90 -1.30 -18.52 -15.95
CA ARG A 90 -1.88 -19.81 -15.53
C ARG A 90 -1.38 -20.27 -14.16
N LEU A 91 -1.10 -19.33 -13.27
CA LEU A 91 -0.69 -19.63 -11.90
C LEU A 91 -1.91 -19.93 -11.02
N ASP A 92 -1.69 -20.70 -9.96
CA ASP A 92 -2.71 -21.00 -8.96
C ASP A 92 -3.23 -19.70 -8.30
N PRO A 93 -4.55 -19.40 -8.35
CA PRO A 93 -5.13 -18.24 -7.69
C PRO A 93 -4.85 -18.17 -6.18
N ALA A 94 -4.70 -19.32 -5.51
CA ALA A 94 -4.38 -19.37 -4.08
C ALA A 94 -2.97 -18.84 -3.78
N LEU A 95 -2.14 -18.60 -4.80
CA LEU A 95 -0.88 -17.86 -4.67
C LEU A 95 -1.11 -16.48 -4.06
N ILE A 96 -2.21 -15.81 -4.40
CA ILE A 96 -2.49 -14.48 -3.88
C ILE A 96 -2.87 -14.55 -2.39
N ASP A 97 -3.71 -15.53 -2.00
CA ASP A 97 -4.11 -15.71 -0.60
C ASP A 97 -2.93 -16.10 0.29
N ARG A 98 -2.01 -16.93 -0.21
CA ARG A 98 -0.74 -17.23 0.49
C ARG A 98 0.12 -15.97 0.65
N GLY A 99 0.17 -15.11 -0.38
CA GLY A 99 0.86 -13.83 -0.27
C GLY A 99 0.19 -12.87 0.72
N ASP A 100 -1.14 -12.89 0.86
CA ASP A 100 -1.84 -12.11 1.90
C ASP A 100 -1.41 -12.51 3.31
N ALA A 101 -1.28 -13.82 3.56
CA ALA A 101 -0.80 -14.32 4.85
C ALA A 101 0.61 -13.79 5.16
N LEU A 102 1.53 -13.85 4.17
CA LEU A 102 2.87 -13.30 4.31
C LEU A 102 2.88 -11.80 4.65
N VAL A 103 2.01 -11.02 4.02
CA VAL A 103 1.90 -9.58 4.31
C VAL A 103 1.39 -9.34 5.74
N VAL A 104 0.41 -10.13 6.20
CA VAL A 104 -0.10 -10.02 7.58
C VAL A 104 1.00 -10.34 8.60
N ASP A 105 1.73 -11.43 8.38
CA ASP A 105 2.81 -11.85 9.27
C ASP A 105 3.91 -10.79 9.34
N GLU A 106 4.38 -10.31 8.18
CA GLU A 106 5.42 -9.28 8.10
C GLU A 106 4.97 -7.96 8.73
N LEU A 107 3.76 -7.48 8.45
CA LEU A 107 3.23 -6.26 9.06
C LEU A 107 3.09 -6.42 10.57
N THR A 108 2.70 -7.60 11.05
CA THR A 108 2.61 -7.90 12.48
C THR A 108 3.99 -7.79 13.13
N ASP A 109 5.00 -8.46 12.56
CA ASP A 109 6.36 -8.45 13.07
C ASP A 109 6.96 -7.04 13.07
N LEU A 110 6.77 -6.27 12.00
CA LEU A 110 7.25 -4.89 11.93
C LEU A 110 6.56 -3.98 12.97
N VAL A 111 5.25 -4.12 13.18
CA VAL A 111 4.51 -3.37 14.22
C VAL A 111 5.04 -3.72 15.61
N LEU A 112 5.16 -5.01 15.93
CA LEU A 112 5.63 -5.49 17.23
C LEU A 112 7.08 -5.05 17.49
N HIS A 113 7.94 -5.12 16.48
CA HIS A 113 9.32 -4.67 16.58
C HIS A 113 9.41 -3.15 16.81
N ARG A 114 8.70 -2.36 15.99
CA ARG A 114 8.74 -0.89 16.04
C ARG A 114 8.18 -0.34 17.35
N TYR A 115 7.09 -0.92 17.84
CA TYR A 115 6.38 -0.46 19.04
C TYR A 115 6.61 -1.36 20.27
N ARG A 116 7.74 -2.08 20.32
CA ARG A 116 8.10 -2.98 21.45
C ARG A 116 8.08 -2.33 22.84
N ARG A 117 8.28 -1.00 22.92
CA ARG A 117 8.24 -0.21 24.17
C ARG A 117 6.94 0.59 24.33
N ALA A 118 5.98 0.40 23.42
CA ALA A 118 4.79 1.22 23.25
C ALA A 118 3.59 0.32 22.87
N PRO A 119 3.18 -0.61 23.77
CA PRO A 119 2.24 -1.67 23.44
C PRO A 119 0.84 -1.18 23.05
N GLU A 120 0.40 -0.04 23.57
CA GLU A 120 -0.89 0.56 23.19
C GLU A 120 -0.89 1.05 21.73
N GLN A 121 0.25 1.59 21.27
CA GLN A 121 0.44 1.94 19.86
C GLN A 121 0.46 0.68 18.98
N ALA A 122 1.15 -0.38 19.43
CA ALA A 122 1.14 -1.67 18.73
C ALA A 122 -0.29 -2.21 18.57
N LYS A 123 -1.09 -2.24 19.65
CA LYS A 123 -2.50 -2.67 19.62
C LYS A 123 -3.33 -1.86 18.62
N THR A 124 -3.11 -0.55 18.54
CA THR A 124 -3.82 0.32 17.59
C THR A 124 -3.52 -0.08 16.16
N TYR A 125 -2.26 -0.30 15.80
CA TYR A 125 -1.88 -0.75 14.46
C TYR A 125 -2.33 -2.17 14.16
N MET A 126 -2.27 -3.08 15.14
CA MET A 126 -2.79 -4.43 15.00
C MET A 126 -4.30 -4.44 14.71
N THR A 127 -5.07 -3.58 15.40
CA THR A 127 -6.51 -3.43 15.13
C THR A 127 -6.77 -2.93 13.71
N ARG A 128 -5.96 -1.98 13.22
CA ARG A 128 -6.04 -1.50 11.83
C ARG A 128 -5.70 -2.60 10.82
N LEU A 129 -4.67 -3.40 11.10
CA LEU A 129 -4.27 -4.53 10.26
C LEU A 129 -5.38 -5.58 10.18
N VAL A 130 -5.96 -5.98 11.32
CA VAL A 130 -7.07 -6.94 11.38
C VAL A 130 -8.30 -6.42 10.61
N SER A 131 -8.62 -5.13 10.75
CA SER A 131 -9.72 -4.51 10.00
C SER A 131 -9.47 -4.54 8.49
N ALA A 132 -8.24 -4.22 8.05
CA ALA A 132 -7.88 -4.28 6.63
C ALA A 132 -7.92 -5.71 6.08
N ALA A 133 -7.40 -6.70 6.81
CA ALA A 133 -7.44 -8.11 6.44
C ALA A 133 -8.89 -8.61 6.32
N THR A 134 -9.76 -8.22 7.25
CA THR A 134 -11.19 -8.57 7.23
C THR A 134 -11.89 -7.96 6.01
N GLN A 135 -11.66 -6.68 5.74
CA GLN A 135 -12.24 -6.02 4.56
C GLN A 135 -11.74 -6.64 3.25
N MET A 136 -10.47 -7.01 3.18
CA MET A 136 -9.91 -7.71 2.03
C MET A 136 -10.56 -9.08 1.83
N ALA A 137 -10.75 -9.82 2.92
CA ALA A 137 -11.42 -11.11 2.90
C ALA A 137 -12.87 -11.02 2.39
N LEU A 138 -13.62 -10.03 2.84
CA LEU A 138 -14.99 -9.75 2.40
C LEU A 138 -15.02 -9.29 0.93
N GLY A 139 -14.04 -8.50 0.51
CA GLY A 139 -13.89 -8.03 -0.86
C GLY A 139 -13.68 -9.14 -1.91
N ARG A 140 -13.44 -10.38 -1.49
CA ARG A 140 -13.35 -11.57 -2.37
C ARG A 140 -14.71 -12.13 -2.80
N THR A 141 -15.80 -11.77 -2.13
CA THR A 141 -17.13 -12.39 -2.33
C THR A 141 -18.00 -11.78 -3.44
N HIS A 142 -17.42 -11.01 -4.36
CA HIS A 142 -18.13 -10.37 -5.47
C HIS A 142 -17.48 -10.64 -6.83
#